data_AF-A0A6M0H260-F1
#
_entry.id   AF-A0A6M0H260-F1
#
_cell.length_a   1.000
_cell.length_b   1.000
_cell.length_c   1.000
_cell.angle_alpha   90.00
_cell.angle_beta   90.00
_cell.angle_gamma   90.00
#
_symmetry.space_group_name_H-M   'P 1'
#
loop_
_entity.id
_entity.type
_entity.pdbx_description
1 polymer ?
#
loop_
_entity_poly.entity_id
_entity_poly.type
_entity_poly.pdbx_seq_one_letter_code
_entity_poly.pdbx_strand_id
1 'polypeptide(L)'
;MAVIPKEAEERYYEIEKIIEEFAIKYLDEEYSNFSFKLWENLCRKNCKKILKGKSNVWACAVVYVIGKINFLFDASEEPYMKVKDLFSIFNVSSSSVTKRYNEICEILNITLLDINWTLPSNIEKNPLTWLINLDGFITDIRYSSKNIQDKALEKKLFDYIPNCDDLKDEKFFDEELSGQSLEEILDLNTLIEILQDEDELDLIDSDNITKINNLSDMEEILFSLNDENYFSRQKCKIIQFPVKSN
;
A
#
# COMPACT_ATOMS: atom_id res chain seq x y z
N MET A 1 13.55 0.77 23.91
CA MET A 1 12.38 0.21 24.63
C MET A 1 11.49 1.35 25.05
N ALA A 2 10.28 1.44 24.51
CA ALA A 2 9.34 2.47 24.92
C ALA A 2 8.70 2.13 26.28
N VAL A 3 8.16 3.15 26.94
CA VAL A 3 7.54 3.01 28.26
C VAL A 3 6.06 2.67 28.07
N ILE A 4 5.68 1.43 28.39
CA ILE A 4 4.27 1.00 28.44
C ILE A 4 3.62 1.56 29.72
N PRO A 5 2.36 2.05 29.67
CA PRO A 5 1.65 2.47 30.88
C PRO A 5 1.55 1.33 31.89
N LYS A 6 1.87 1.60 33.16
CA LYS A 6 1.92 0.58 34.23
C LYS A 6 0.63 -0.20 34.37
N GLU A 7 -0.52 0.44 34.15
CA GLU A 7 -1.84 -0.18 34.25
C GLU A 7 -2.09 -1.25 33.18
N ALA A 8 -1.32 -1.23 32.09
CA ALA A 8 -1.42 -2.16 30.97
C ALA A 8 -0.22 -3.10 30.86
N GLU A 9 0.77 -2.98 31.75
CA GLU A 9 2.07 -3.67 31.64
C GLU A 9 1.93 -5.19 31.70
N GLU A 10 1.22 -5.73 32.69
CA GLU A 10 0.96 -7.18 32.80
C GLU A 10 0.26 -7.72 31.54
N ARG A 11 -0.73 -6.97 31.06
CA ARG A 11 -1.51 -7.32 29.88
C ARG A 11 -0.70 -7.26 28.59
N TYR A 12 0.22 -6.29 28.51
CA TYR A 12 1.14 -6.12 27.40
C TYR A 12 2.01 -7.36 27.25
N TYR A 13 2.72 -7.75 28.32
CA TYR A 13 3.64 -8.89 28.29
C TYR A 13 2.91 -10.23 28.12
N GLU A 14 1.70 -10.37 28.66
CA GLU A 14 0.87 -11.56 28.42
C GLU A 14 0.61 -11.77 26.92
N ILE A 15 0.20 -10.72 26.21
CA ILE A 15 -0.13 -10.81 24.78
C ILE A 15 1.13 -10.86 23.92
N GLU A 16 2.17 -10.11 24.29
CA GLU A 16 3.48 -10.15 23.63
C GLU A 16 4.04 -11.57 23.61
N LYS A 17 4.02 -12.26 24.76
CA LYS A 17 4.46 -13.66 24.85
C LYS A 17 3.66 -14.59 23.93
N ILE A 18 2.35 -14.41 23.83
CA ILE A 18 1.50 -15.22 22.93
C ILE A 18 1.87 -14.97 21.46
N ILE A 19 2.15 -13.72 21.08
CA ILE A 19 2.62 -13.36 19.73
C ILE A 19 4.00 -13.98 19.47
N GLU A 20 4.92 -13.89 20.44
CA GLU A 20 6.27 -14.45 20.35
C GLU A 20 6.25 -15.96 20.12
N GLU A 21 5.53 -16.70 20.96
CA GLU A 21 5.39 -18.16 20.85
C GLU A 21 4.81 -18.58 19.50
N PHE A 22 3.88 -17.80 18.95
CA PHE A 22 3.32 -18.04 17.63
C PHE A 22 4.34 -17.74 16.52
N ALA A 23 4.97 -16.56 16.54
CA ALA A 23 5.89 -16.11 15.51
C ALA A 23 7.09 -17.04 15.38
N ILE A 24 7.71 -17.43 16.50
CA ILE A 24 8.83 -18.40 16.53
C ILE A 24 8.46 -19.73 15.87
N LYS A 25 7.21 -20.16 16.02
CA LYS A 25 6.79 -21.49 15.57
C LYS A 25 6.32 -21.52 14.12
N TYR A 26 5.75 -20.43 13.62
CA TYR A 26 4.99 -20.44 12.37
C TYR A 26 5.37 -19.35 11.37
N LEU A 27 6.12 -18.32 11.79
CA LEU A 27 6.51 -17.18 10.96
C LEU A 27 8.03 -16.99 11.03
N ASP A 28 8.50 -15.80 10.67
CA ASP A 28 9.89 -15.37 10.72
C ASP A 28 10.11 -14.19 11.68
N GLU A 29 11.36 -13.72 11.73
CA GLU A 29 11.80 -12.61 12.55
C GLU A 29 11.17 -11.26 12.13
N GLU A 30 10.94 -11.02 10.83
CA GLU A 30 10.35 -9.78 10.33
C GLU A 30 8.89 -9.64 10.81
N TYR A 31 8.09 -10.69 10.65
CA TYR A 31 6.73 -10.73 11.18
C TYR A 31 6.69 -10.56 12.69
N SER A 32 7.62 -11.19 13.42
CA SER A 32 7.71 -11.05 14.87
C SER A 32 7.94 -9.60 15.27
N ASN A 33 8.96 -8.97 14.68
CA ASN A 33 9.34 -7.60 14.97
C ASN A 33 8.21 -6.61 14.65
N PHE A 34 7.56 -6.76 13.50
CA PHE A 34 6.44 -5.89 13.13
C PHE A 34 5.19 -6.13 13.97
N SER A 35 4.93 -7.37 14.38
CA SER A 35 3.82 -7.68 15.29
C SER A 35 4.03 -7.04 16.67
N PHE A 36 5.27 -7.07 17.20
CA PHE A 36 5.60 -6.37 18.45
C PHE A 36 5.49 -4.86 18.31
N LYS A 37 6.05 -4.28 17.22
CA LYS A 37 5.91 -2.85 16.92
C LYS A 37 4.44 -2.42 16.84
N LEU A 38 3.58 -3.26 16.25
CA LEU A 38 2.14 -2.99 16.15
C LEU A 38 1.48 -3.04 17.52
N TRP A 39 1.80 -4.07 18.30
CA TRP A 39 1.28 -4.25 19.65
C TRP A 39 1.69 -3.10 20.60
N GLU A 40 2.97 -2.72 20.60
CA GLU A 40 3.52 -1.60 21.36
C GLU A 40 2.81 -0.28 21.02
N ASN A 41 2.64 0.02 19.73
CA ASN A 41 1.96 1.24 19.29
C ASN A 41 0.49 1.27 19.70
N LEU A 42 -0.21 0.13 19.60
CA LEU A 42 -1.59 0.02 20.04
C LEU A 42 -1.73 0.28 21.55
N CYS A 43 -0.86 -0.33 22.35
CA CYS A 43 -0.87 -0.18 23.81
C CYS A 43 -0.62 1.26 24.24
N ARG A 44 0.29 1.96 23.55
CA ARG A 44 0.59 3.37 23.77
C ARG A 44 -0.59 4.27 23.39
N LYS A 45 -1.27 3.99 22.27
CA LYS A 45 -2.35 4.84 21.78
C LYS A 45 -3.66 4.65 22.55
N ASN A 46 -3.96 3.42 23.01
CA ASN A 46 -5.21 3.15 23.72
C ASN A 46 -5.15 2.00 24.74
N CYS A 47 -4.47 2.23 25.86
CA CYS A 47 -4.33 1.25 26.96
C CYS A 47 -5.68 0.74 27.52
N LYS A 48 -6.75 1.54 27.51
CA LYS A 48 -8.05 1.14 28.06
C LYS A 48 -8.75 0.07 27.23
N LYS A 49 -8.50 0.02 25.93
CA LYS A 49 -9.13 -0.95 25.01
C LYS A 49 -8.50 -2.34 25.15
N ILE A 50 -7.17 -2.41 25.31
CA ILE A 50 -6.42 -3.67 25.41
C ILE A 50 -6.73 -4.46 26.68
N LEU A 51 -7.13 -3.78 27.76
CA LEU A 51 -7.55 -4.39 29.03
C LEU A 51 -8.85 -5.20 28.90
N LYS A 52 -9.58 -5.08 27.78
CA LYS A 52 -10.86 -5.76 27.55
C LYS A 52 -10.73 -6.87 26.52
N GLY A 53 -11.34 -8.02 26.80
CA GLY A 53 -11.44 -9.17 25.89
C GLY A 53 -10.37 -10.23 26.13
N LYS A 54 -10.33 -11.26 25.28
CA LYS A 54 -9.40 -12.39 25.42
C LYS A 54 -8.04 -12.09 24.80
N SER A 55 -6.97 -12.53 25.45
CA SER A 55 -5.57 -12.31 25.06
C SER A 55 -5.28 -12.90 23.69
N ASN A 56 -5.67 -14.17 23.46
CA ASN A 56 -5.50 -14.84 22.17
C ASN A 56 -6.19 -14.12 21.01
N VAL A 57 -7.33 -13.45 21.25
CA VAL A 57 -8.02 -12.71 20.19
C VAL A 57 -7.23 -11.47 19.80
N TRP A 58 -6.63 -10.76 20.77
CA TRP A 58 -5.75 -9.63 20.49
C TRP A 58 -4.47 -10.07 19.78
N ALA A 59 -3.79 -11.10 20.30
CA ALA A 59 -2.58 -11.63 19.68
C ALA A 59 -2.84 -12.08 18.23
N CYS A 60 -3.90 -12.86 18.00
CA CYS A 60 -4.30 -13.29 16.67
C CYS A 60 -4.62 -12.11 15.74
N ALA A 61 -5.28 -11.06 16.26
CA ALA A 61 -5.63 -9.89 15.46
C ALA A 61 -4.40 -9.06 15.06
N VAL A 62 -3.41 -8.91 15.95
CA VAL A 62 -2.13 -8.24 15.64
C VAL A 62 -1.42 -8.97 14.50
N VAL A 63 -1.23 -10.28 14.63
CA VAL A 63 -0.61 -11.11 13.58
C VAL A 63 -1.43 -11.06 12.29
N TYR A 64 -2.76 -11.07 12.39
CA TYR A 64 -3.63 -10.99 11.23
C TYR A 64 -3.51 -9.65 10.48
N VAL A 65 -3.37 -8.51 11.19
CA VAL A 65 -3.14 -7.20 10.57
C VAL A 65 -1.82 -7.21 9.78
N ILE A 66 -0.71 -7.59 10.42
CA ILE A 66 0.60 -7.64 9.76
C ILE A 66 0.59 -8.63 8.60
N GLY A 67 0.02 -9.82 8.81
CA GLY A 67 -0.15 -10.84 7.78
C GLY A 67 -0.90 -10.35 6.56
N LYS A 68 -1.99 -9.58 6.77
CA LYS A 68 -2.83 -9.09 5.67
C LYS A 68 -2.15 -7.98 4.85
N ILE A 69 -1.36 -7.12 5.50
CA ILE A 69 -0.58 -6.08 4.81
C ILE A 69 0.58 -6.71 4.01
N ASN A 70 1.11 -7.83 4.51
CA ASN A 70 2.32 -8.46 4.00
C ASN A 70 2.06 -9.82 3.37
N PHE A 71 0.93 -9.97 2.68
CA PHE A 71 0.62 -11.11 1.80
C PHE A 71 0.77 -12.51 2.43
N LEU A 72 0.78 -12.67 3.76
CA LEU A 72 0.95 -13.94 4.47
C LEU A 72 -0.08 -15.01 4.07
N PHE A 73 -1.23 -14.57 3.58
CA PHE A 73 -2.35 -15.42 3.17
C PHE A 73 -2.36 -15.72 1.67
N ASP A 74 -1.34 -15.31 0.92
CA ASP A 74 -1.12 -15.66 -0.47
C ASP A 74 -0.23 -16.91 -0.56
N ALA A 75 -0.64 -17.90 -1.34
CA ALA A 75 0.07 -19.17 -1.47
C ALA A 75 1.37 -19.05 -2.30
N SER A 76 1.58 -17.92 -2.97
CA SER A 76 2.82 -17.61 -3.69
C SER A 76 3.94 -17.08 -2.79
N GLU A 77 3.64 -16.77 -1.53
CA GLU A 77 4.56 -16.16 -0.57
C GLU A 77 5.17 -17.17 0.40
N GLU A 78 6.36 -16.84 0.91
CA GLU A 78 7.00 -17.58 2.00
C GLU A 78 7.38 -16.60 3.13
N PRO A 79 6.90 -16.79 4.37
CA PRO A 79 5.97 -17.84 4.82
C PRO A 79 4.53 -17.65 4.29
N TYR A 80 3.83 -18.77 4.08
CA TYR A 80 2.39 -18.81 3.76
C TYR A 80 1.60 -19.50 4.87
N MET A 81 0.45 -18.93 5.22
CA MET A 81 -0.51 -19.52 6.13
C MET A 81 -1.94 -19.28 5.65
N LYS A 82 -2.85 -20.24 5.83
CA LYS A 82 -4.28 -19.97 5.60
C LYS A 82 -4.88 -19.22 6.78
N VAL A 83 -5.75 -18.25 6.52
CA VAL A 83 -6.50 -17.50 7.55
C VAL A 83 -7.21 -18.43 8.55
N LYS A 84 -7.79 -19.54 8.06
CA LYS A 84 -8.46 -20.52 8.92
C LYS A 84 -7.50 -21.21 9.89
N ASP A 85 -6.29 -21.52 9.43
CA ASP A 85 -5.28 -22.19 10.24
C ASP A 85 -4.77 -21.23 11.32
N LEU A 86 -4.53 -19.96 10.98
CA LEU A 86 -4.22 -18.90 11.94
C LEU A 86 -5.25 -18.87 13.08
N PHE A 87 -6.54 -18.76 12.76
CA PHE A 87 -7.60 -18.68 13.77
C PHE A 87 -7.72 -19.96 14.60
N SER A 88 -7.51 -21.11 13.98
CA SER A 88 -7.52 -22.41 14.66
C SER A 88 -6.36 -22.54 15.65
N ILE A 89 -5.15 -22.12 15.27
CA ILE A 89 -3.96 -22.21 16.13
C ILE A 89 -4.14 -21.34 17.38
N PHE A 90 -4.69 -20.13 17.22
CA PHE A 90 -5.00 -19.25 18.36
C PHE A 90 -6.24 -19.68 19.16
N ASN A 91 -7.01 -20.66 18.66
CA ASN A 91 -8.29 -21.13 19.21
C ASN A 91 -9.32 -19.98 19.38
N VAL A 92 -9.54 -19.23 18.29
CA VAL A 92 -10.41 -18.04 18.27
C VAL A 92 -11.41 -18.09 17.12
N SER A 93 -12.53 -17.37 17.26
CA SER A 93 -13.51 -17.24 16.17
C SER A 93 -13.12 -16.13 15.20
N SER A 94 -13.39 -16.34 13.90
CA SER A 94 -13.20 -15.33 12.85
C SER A 94 -13.88 -14.00 13.19
N SER A 95 -15.12 -14.03 13.67
CA SER A 95 -15.87 -12.81 14.05
C SER A 95 -15.18 -11.99 15.15
N SER A 96 -14.54 -12.67 16.12
CA SER A 96 -13.84 -11.99 17.21
C SER A 96 -12.56 -11.33 16.73
N VAL A 97 -11.82 -12.02 15.85
CA VAL A 97 -10.58 -11.49 15.27
C VAL A 97 -10.87 -10.33 14.32
N THR A 98 -11.83 -10.48 13.40
CA THR A 98 -12.21 -9.40 12.46
C THR A 98 -12.66 -8.14 13.20
N LYS A 99 -13.39 -8.27 14.31
CA LYS A 99 -13.75 -7.13 15.15
C LYS A 99 -12.50 -6.42 15.69
N ARG A 100 -11.53 -7.16 16.23
CA ARG A 100 -10.28 -6.57 16.74
C ARG A 100 -9.38 -6.03 15.65
N TYR A 101 -9.30 -6.69 14.50
CA TYR A 101 -8.62 -6.19 13.31
C TYR A 101 -9.14 -4.79 12.94
N ASN A 102 -10.47 -4.62 12.81
CA ASN A 102 -11.05 -3.33 12.50
C ASN A 102 -10.74 -2.29 13.58
N GLU A 103 -10.82 -2.66 14.86
CA GLU A 103 -10.47 -1.77 15.97
C GLU A 103 -8.98 -1.34 15.94
N ILE A 104 -8.06 -2.24 15.59
CA ILE A 104 -6.64 -1.92 15.45
C ILE A 104 -6.43 -0.94 14.30
N CYS A 105 -7.01 -1.25 13.13
CA CYS A 105 -6.94 -0.38 11.95
C CYS A 105 -7.50 1.01 12.24
N GLU A 106 -8.64 1.12 12.91
CA GLU A 106 -9.24 2.39 13.29
C GLU A 106 -8.37 3.17 14.30
N ILE A 107 -7.88 2.50 15.35
CA ILE A 107 -7.07 3.17 16.38
C ILE A 107 -5.77 3.69 15.78
N LEU A 108 -5.09 2.88 14.96
CA LEU A 108 -3.77 3.21 14.43
C LEU A 108 -3.80 3.90 13.06
N ASN A 109 -4.99 4.08 12.47
CA ASN A 109 -5.18 4.57 11.10
C ASN A 109 -4.43 3.73 10.05
N ILE A 110 -4.52 2.41 10.18
CA ILE A 110 -3.86 1.46 9.28
C ILE A 110 -4.83 1.09 8.16
N THR A 111 -4.38 1.24 6.93
CA THR A 111 -5.09 0.76 5.74
C THR A 111 -4.38 -0.43 5.11
N LEU A 112 -4.99 -1.01 4.07
CA LEU A 112 -4.34 -2.05 3.30
C LEU A 112 -3.11 -1.47 2.57
N LEU A 113 -2.04 -2.25 2.47
CA LEU A 113 -0.77 -1.85 1.82
C LEU A 113 -0.06 -0.65 2.48
N ASP A 114 -0.35 -0.33 3.75
CA ASP A 114 0.34 0.73 4.46
C ASP A 114 1.85 0.46 4.54
N ILE A 115 2.65 1.36 3.95
CA ILE A 115 4.11 1.26 3.86
C ILE A 115 4.74 1.21 5.26
N ASN A 116 4.15 1.88 6.26
CA ASN A 116 4.70 1.92 7.62
C ASN A 116 4.69 0.55 8.33
N TRP A 117 3.83 -0.35 7.85
CA TRP A 117 3.61 -1.71 8.34
C TRP A 117 3.99 -2.78 7.32
N THR A 118 4.58 -2.37 6.19
CA THR A 118 5.12 -3.29 5.20
C THR A 118 6.49 -3.79 5.68
N LEU A 119 6.69 -5.11 5.62
CA LEU A 119 7.95 -5.75 5.94
C LEU A 119 9.02 -5.36 4.91
N PRO A 120 10.29 -5.24 5.30
CA PRO A 120 11.38 -4.92 4.39
C PRO A 120 11.43 -5.83 3.14
N SER A 121 11.24 -7.13 3.34
CA SER A 121 11.15 -8.13 2.26
C SER A 121 10.03 -7.89 1.25
N ASN A 122 8.96 -7.20 1.67
CA ASN A 122 7.76 -6.94 0.86
C ASN A 122 7.67 -5.49 0.35
N ILE A 123 8.63 -4.62 0.66
CA ILE A 123 8.62 -3.22 0.21
C ILE A 123 8.53 -3.13 -1.31
N GLU A 124 9.32 -3.92 -2.04
CA GLU A 124 9.34 -3.86 -3.51
C GLU A 124 8.03 -4.36 -4.14
N LYS A 125 7.37 -5.34 -3.49
CA LYS A 125 6.10 -5.93 -3.93
C LYS A 125 4.91 -5.03 -3.63
N ASN A 126 5.01 -4.17 -2.62
CA ASN A 126 3.92 -3.27 -2.27
C ASN A 126 3.77 -2.19 -3.36
N PRO A 127 2.63 -2.14 -4.06
CA PRO A 127 2.45 -1.19 -5.15
C PRO A 127 2.39 0.26 -4.67
N LEU A 128 2.02 0.53 -3.41
CA LEU A 128 2.02 1.88 -2.85
C LEU A 128 3.44 2.41 -2.64
N THR A 129 4.45 1.54 -2.52
CA THR A 129 5.84 1.93 -2.29
C THR A 129 6.33 2.97 -3.27
N TRP A 130 5.91 2.87 -4.53
CA TRP A 130 6.42 3.70 -5.63
C TRP A 130 5.48 4.83 -6.03
N LEU A 131 4.35 4.99 -5.33
CA LEU A 131 3.36 6.00 -5.68
C LEU A 131 3.67 7.34 -5.01
N ILE A 132 3.62 8.38 -5.84
CA ILE A 132 3.71 9.77 -5.42
C ILE A 132 2.48 10.53 -5.88
N ASN A 133 2.19 11.60 -5.17
CA ASN A 133 1.35 12.67 -5.65
C ASN A 133 2.23 13.74 -6.29
N LEU A 134 1.95 14.05 -7.55
CA LEU A 134 2.61 15.06 -8.35
C LEU A 134 1.53 16.05 -8.78
N ASP A 135 1.43 17.20 -8.12
CA ASP A 135 0.39 18.22 -8.41
C ASP A 135 -1.05 17.71 -8.44
N GLY A 136 -1.39 16.75 -7.57
CA GLY A 136 -2.72 16.13 -7.55
C GLY A 136 -2.85 14.90 -8.44
N PHE A 137 -1.82 14.56 -9.22
CA PHE A 137 -1.78 13.33 -10.00
C PHE A 137 -1.04 12.24 -9.24
N ILE A 138 -1.75 11.14 -8.97
CA ILE A 138 -1.14 9.93 -8.41
C ILE A 138 -0.39 9.22 -9.55
N THR A 139 0.94 9.13 -9.43
CA THR A 139 1.80 8.51 -10.43
C THR A 139 2.81 7.56 -9.80
N ASP A 140 3.24 6.56 -10.56
CA ASP A 140 4.36 5.68 -10.19
C ASP A 140 5.67 6.36 -10.57
N ILE A 141 6.52 6.60 -9.56
CA ILE A 141 7.78 7.32 -9.72
C ILE A 141 8.74 6.60 -10.66
N ARG A 142 8.67 5.27 -10.77
CA ARG A 142 9.60 4.46 -11.60
C ARG A 142 9.44 4.75 -13.09
N TYR A 143 8.22 5.09 -13.50
CA TYR A 143 7.89 5.44 -14.89
C TYR A 143 7.85 6.96 -15.13
N SER A 144 8.12 7.76 -14.09
CA SER A 144 8.16 9.23 -14.19
C SER A 144 9.46 9.72 -14.83
N SER A 145 9.48 10.96 -15.33
CA SER A 145 10.66 11.52 -15.98
C SER A 145 11.88 11.59 -15.05
N LYS A 146 13.09 11.57 -15.60
CA LYS A 146 14.33 11.55 -14.81
C LYS A 146 14.46 12.75 -13.88
N ASN A 147 13.99 13.93 -14.32
CA ASN A 147 13.94 15.15 -13.49
C ASN A 147 13.10 14.93 -12.22
N ILE A 148 11.90 14.35 -12.36
CA ILE A 148 10.99 14.06 -11.22
C ILE A 148 11.63 13.02 -10.28
N GLN A 149 12.25 11.97 -10.83
CA GLN A 149 12.96 10.96 -10.04
C GLN A 149 14.10 11.55 -9.21
N ASP A 150 14.96 12.37 -9.85
CA ASP A 150 16.11 12.98 -9.18
C ASP A 150 15.66 13.95 -8.08
N LYS A 151 14.58 14.72 -8.31
CA LYS A 151 13.98 15.57 -7.28
C LYS A 151 13.40 14.78 -6.11
N ALA A 152 12.76 13.64 -6.37
CA ALA A 152 12.23 12.78 -5.31
C ALA A 152 13.35 12.21 -4.42
N LEU A 153 14.50 11.88 -5.02
CA LEU A 153 15.71 11.45 -4.30
C LEU A 153 16.35 12.60 -3.52
N GLU A 154 16.46 13.80 -4.12
CA GLU A 154 16.99 15.00 -3.44
C GLU A 154 16.17 15.33 -2.18
N LYS A 155 14.84 15.22 -2.28
CA LYS A 155 13.91 15.40 -1.15
C LYS A 155 13.90 14.24 -0.15
N LYS A 156 14.66 13.17 -0.39
CA LYS A 156 14.72 11.95 0.45
C LYS A 156 13.35 11.29 0.64
N LEU A 157 12.50 11.35 -0.38
CA LEU A 157 11.22 10.61 -0.39
C LEU A 157 11.45 9.11 -0.62
N PHE A 158 12.53 8.80 -1.33
CA PHE A 158 13.01 7.45 -1.59
C PHE A 158 14.51 7.39 -1.35
N ASP A 159 15.00 6.25 -0.86
CA ASP A 159 16.44 6.00 -0.72
C ASP A 159 17.06 5.65 -2.08
N TYR A 160 16.30 4.93 -2.92
CA TYR A 160 16.62 4.62 -4.30
C TYR A 160 15.33 4.42 -5.11
N ILE A 161 15.44 4.54 -6.43
CA ILE A 161 14.36 4.23 -7.37
C ILE A 161 14.94 3.19 -8.35
N PRO A 162 14.33 1.99 -8.49
CA PRO A 162 14.74 0.99 -9.46
C PRO A 162 14.67 1.55 -10.89
N ASN A 163 15.66 1.24 -11.72
CA ASN A 163 15.62 1.63 -13.12
C ASN A 163 14.63 0.74 -13.89
N CYS A 164 13.68 1.34 -14.61
CA CYS A 164 12.70 0.59 -15.39
C CYS A 164 13.32 -0.15 -16.59
N ASP A 165 14.53 0.22 -17.03
CA ASP A 165 15.24 -0.50 -18.10
C ASP A 165 15.62 -1.94 -17.70
N ASP A 166 15.73 -2.22 -16.40
CA ASP A 166 16.11 -3.54 -15.87
C ASP A 166 14.90 -4.50 -15.73
N LEU A 167 13.67 -4.02 -15.96
CA LEU A 167 12.42 -4.80 -15.86
C LEU A 167 11.89 -5.30 -17.20
N LYS A 168 12.72 -5.24 -18.27
CA LYS A 168 12.39 -5.90 -19.53
C LYS A 168 12.54 -7.41 -19.34
N ASP A 169 11.51 -8.04 -18.79
CA ASP A 169 11.22 -9.42 -19.13
C ASP A 169 11.02 -9.45 -20.65
N GLU A 170 12.07 -9.82 -21.40
CA GLU A 170 12.10 -9.98 -22.86
C GLU A 170 11.04 -10.99 -23.38
N LYS A 171 10.18 -11.53 -22.52
CA LYS A 171 9.21 -12.58 -22.85
C LYS A 171 7.76 -12.12 -22.99
N PHE A 172 7.42 -10.86 -22.75
CA PHE A 172 6.02 -10.40 -22.90
C PHE A 172 5.71 -9.75 -24.27
N PHE A 173 6.73 -9.43 -25.08
CA PHE A 173 6.53 -8.69 -26.34
C PHE A 173 6.61 -9.53 -27.63
N ASP A 174 6.89 -10.84 -27.54
CA ASP A 174 7.20 -11.64 -28.74
C ASP A 174 6.05 -12.52 -29.27
N GLU A 175 4.85 -12.51 -28.67
CA GLU A 175 3.68 -13.16 -29.26
C GLU A 175 2.54 -12.16 -29.48
N GLU A 176 2.12 -12.06 -30.74
CA GLU A 176 0.93 -11.34 -31.25
C GLU A 176 1.05 -9.84 -31.58
N LEU A 177 1.96 -9.50 -32.49
CA LEU A 177 1.76 -8.37 -33.42
C LEU A 177 2.01 -8.82 -34.87
N SER A 178 1.41 -9.95 -35.25
CA SER A 178 1.26 -10.30 -36.67
C SER A 178 -0.05 -9.70 -37.21
N GLY A 179 0.07 -8.52 -37.80
CA GLY A 179 -0.86 -8.05 -38.81
C GLY A 179 -2.18 -7.47 -38.30
N GLN A 180 -2.14 -6.21 -37.87
CA GLN A 180 -2.96 -5.11 -38.39
C GLN A 180 -2.53 -3.81 -37.68
N SER A 181 -2.47 -2.72 -38.45
CA SER A 181 -2.25 -1.31 -38.06
C SER A 181 -0.86 -0.80 -37.65
N LEU A 182 0.16 -1.06 -38.48
CA LEU A 182 1.36 -0.18 -38.51
C LEU A 182 1.03 1.27 -38.96
N GLU A 183 -0.12 1.48 -39.59
CA GLU A 183 -0.60 2.82 -39.99
C GLU A 183 -1.27 3.59 -38.83
N GLU A 184 -1.80 2.93 -37.79
CA GLU A 184 -2.35 3.61 -36.59
C GLU A 184 -1.23 4.08 -35.64
N ILE A 185 -0.06 3.44 -35.68
CA ILE A 185 1.12 3.81 -34.86
C ILE A 185 1.74 5.13 -35.34
N LEU A 186 1.60 5.48 -36.62
CA LEU A 186 2.09 6.74 -37.16
C LEU A 186 1.30 7.95 -36.62
N ASP A 187 0.02 7.74 -36.30
CA ASP A 187 -0.86 8.78 -35.73
C ASP A 187 -0.52 9.07 -34.26
N LEU A 188 0.00 8.09 -33.51
CA LEU A 188 0.48 8.29 -32.14
C LEU A 188 1.78 9.10 -32.09
N ASN A 189 2.70 8.88 -33.02
CA ASN A 189 3.92 9.70 -33.10
C ASN A 189 3.59 11.14 -33.52
N THR A 190 2.60 11.31 -34.39
CA THR A 190 2.10 12.64 -34.77
C THR A 190 1.37 13.31 -33.61
N LEU A 191 0.62 12.57 -32.80
CA LEU A 191 0.03 13.07 -31.54
C LEU A 191 1.10 13.43 -30.50
N ILE A 192 2.20 12.68 -30.42
CA ILE A 192 3.34 13.00 -29.56
C ILE A 192 4.03 14.28 -30.05
N GLU A 193 4.21 14.45 -31.35
CA GLU A 193 4.74 15.69 -31.94
C GLU A 193 3.80 16.89 -31.70
N ILE A 194 2.48 16.70 -31.81
CA ILE A 194 1.48 17.74 -31.49
C ILE A 194 1.46 18.08 -29.99
N LEU A 195 1.69 17.10 -29.11
CA LEU A 195 1.83 17.33 -27.66
C LEU A 195 3.20 17.93 -27.28
N GLN A 196 4.16 17.92 -28.20
CA GLN A 196 5.51 18.49 -28.03
C GLN A 196 5.61 19.95 -28.52
N ASP A 197 4.55 20.54 -29.08
CA ASP A 197 4.45 21.99 -29.33
C ASP A 197 4.26 22.77 -28.01
N GLU A 198 5.37 22.90 -27.28
CA GLU A 198 5.95 24.11 -26.64
C GLU A 198 5.11 25.11 -25.81
N ASP A 199 3.89 24.82 -25.31
CA ASP A 199 3.25 25.74 -24.33
C ASP A 199 2.52 25.07 -23.12
N GLU A 200 2.42 23.73 -23.03
CA GLU A 200 1.71 23.04 -21.92
C GLU A 200 2.57 22.07 -21.07
N LEU A 201 3.88 21.97 -21.32
CA LEU A 201 4.80 21.12 -20.51
C LEU A 201 5.23 21.75 -19.16
N ASP A 202 4.84 23.01 -18.90
CA ASP A 202 5.08 23.72 -17.63
C ASP A 202 3.91 23.60 -16.62
N LEU A 203 2.96 22.69 -16.85
CA LEU A 203 1.81 22.50 -15.94
C LEU A 203 2.15 21.71 -14.67
N ILE A 204 3.26 20.97 -14.67
CA ILE A 204 3.68 20.16 -13.52
C ILE A 204 4.80 20.89 -12.79
N ASP A 205 4.47 21.45 -11.63
CA ASP A 205 5.45 21.90 -10.67
C ASP A 205 6.10 20.69 -10.02
N SER A 206 7.21 20.26 -10.62
CA SER A 206 8.04 19.18 -10.08
C SER A 206 8.57 19.43 -8.65
N ASP A 207 8.36 20.63 -8.06
CA ASP A 207 8.59 20.88 -6.64
C ASP A 207 7.41 20.48 -5.72
N ASN A 208 6.24 20.17 -6.25
CA ASN A 208 5.08 19.69 -5.50
C ASN A 208 4.92 18.16 -5.61
N ILE A 209 5.90 17.45 -5.05
CA ILE A 209 5.94 15.99 -4.98
C ILE A 209 5.77 15.56 -3.52
N THR A 210 4.76 14.73 -3.24
CA THR A 210 4.58 14.10 -1.92
C THR A 210 4.42 12.59 -2.05
N LYS A 211 4.90 11.85 -1.03
CA LYS A 211 4.82 10.38 -1.01
C LYS A 211 3.48 9.92 -0.47
N ILE A 212 2.91 8.91 -1.11
CA ILE A 212 1.68 8.25 -0.66
C ILE A 212 2.08 7.05 0.19
N ASN A 213 1.79 7.07 1.49
CA ASN A 213 2.23 6.02 2.40
C ASN A 213 1.17 4.94 2.63
N ASN A 214 -0.09 5.26 2.35
CA ASN A 214 -1.22 4.40 2.64
C ASN A 214 -2.44 4.85 1.80
N LEU A 215 -3.53 4.09 1.81
CA LEU A 215 -4.72 4.40 1.01
C LEU A 215 -5.47 5.65 1.50
N SER A 216 -5.39 6.01 2.78
CA SER A 216 -6.02 7.23 3.30
C SER A 216 -5.34 8.49 2.75
N ASP A 217 -4.03 8.47 2.55
CA ASP A 217 -3.31 9.58 1.90
C ASP A 217 -3.89 9.83 0.48
N MET A 218 -4.19 8.76 -0.27
CA MET A 218 -4.83 8.88 -1.59
C MET A 218 -6.24 9.46 -1.51
N GLU A 219 -7.05 8.97 -0.57
CA GLU A 219 -8.42 9.45 -0.38
C GLU A 219 -8.45 10.94 -0.04
N GLU A 220 -7.52 11.42 0.79
CA GLU A 220 -7.37 12.83 1.14
C GLU A 220 -7.01 13.69 -0.09
N ILE A 221 -6.06 13.22 -0.91
CA ILE A 221 -5.68 13.88 -2.16
C ILE A 221 -6.89 13.96 -3.09
N LEU A 222 -7.59 12.84 -3.33
CA LEU A 222 -8.77 12.81 -4.19
C LEU A 222 -9.91 13.69 -3.68
N PHE A 223 -10.07 13.79 -2.36
CA PHE A 223 -11.05 14.68 -1.75
C PHE A 223 -10.69 16.16 -1.99
N SER A 224 -9.41 16.52 -1.86
CA SER A 224 -8.93 17.90 -2.10
C SER A 224 -9.13 18.36 -3.55
N LEU A 225 -9.14 17.42 -4.52
CA LEU A 225 -9.38 17.70 -5.94
C LEU A 225 -10.86 17.87 -6.31
N ASN A 226 -11.77 17.40 -5.44
CA ASN A 226 -13.21 17.51 -5.64
C ASN A 226 -13.81 18.80 -5.06
N ASP A 227 -13.01 19.67 -4.45
CA ASP A 227 -13.44 21.02 -4.12
C ASP A 227 -13.75 21.78 -5.43
N GLU A 228 -14.99 22.25 -5.58
CA GLU A 228 -15.56 22.81 -6.83
C GLU A 228 -14.78 23.96 -7.47
N ASN A 229 -13.70 24.44 -6.84
CA ASN A 229 -12.86 25.53 -7.31
C ASN A 229 -11.69 25.11 -8.19
N TYR A 230 -11.31 23.82 -8.28
CA TYR A 230 -10.05 23.43 -8.96
C TYR A 230 -10.19 23.04 -10.44
N PHE A 231 -11.39 22.69 -10.92
CA PHE A 231 -11.63 22.49 -12.35
C PHE A 231 -13.01 23.02 -12.73
N SER A 232 -13.04 24.09 -13.53
CA SER A 232 -14.19 24.36 -14.40
C SER A 232 -14.27 23.24 -15.45
N ARG A 233 -14.74 22.05 -15.06
CA ARG A 233 -14.87 20.91 -15.97
C ARG A 233 -15.91 21.30 -17.03
N GLN A 234 -15.47 21.54 -18.27
CA GLN A 234 -16.35 21.31 -19.41
C GLN A 234 -16.85 19.87 -19.28
N LYS A 235 -18.17 19.69 -19.18
CA LYS A 235 -18.80 18.37 -19.08
C LYS A 235 -18.27 17.51 -20.22
N CYS A 236 -17.41 16.52 -19.90
CA CYS A 236 -17.03 15.51 -20.86
C CYS A 236 -18.31 14.84 -21.36
N LYS A 237 -18.58 14.95 -22.65
CA LYS A 237 -19.68 14.23 -23.27
C LYS A 237 -19.42 12.75 -23.07
N ILE A 238 -20.35 12.06 -22.41
CA ILE A 238 -20.36 10.61 -22.34
C ILE A 238 -20.46 10.10 -23.79
N ILE A 239 -19.36 9.55 -24.31
CA ILE A 239 -19.37 8.84 -25.59
C ILE A 239 -20.04 7.50 -25.31
N GLN A 240 -21.26 7.32 -25.81
CA GLN A 240 -21.93 6.03 -25.73
C GLN A 240 -21.21 5.05 -26.66
N PHE A 241 -20.72 3.94 -26.11
CA PHE A 241 -20.19 2.85 -26.90
C PHE A 241 -21.29 2.27 -27.80
N PRO A 242 -21.01 2.01 -29.10
CA PRO A 242 -22.00 1.46 -30.00
C PRO A 242 -22.40 0.05 -29.53
N VAL A 243 -23.67 -0.11 -29.18
CA VAL A 243 -24.27 -1.41 -28.89
C VAL A 243 -24.32 -2.19 -30.20
N LYS A 244 -23.65 -3.35 -30.26
CA LYS A 244 -23.81 -4.29 -31.37
C LYS A 244 -25.29 -4.70 -31.46
N SER A 245 -25.94 -4.36 -32.57
CA SER A 245 -27.25 -4.89 -32.92
C SER A 245 -27.12 -6.39 -33.19
N ASN A 246 -27.96 -7.19 -32.52
CA ASN A 246 -28.12 -8.64 -32.73
C ASN A 246 -28.43 -8.99 -34.18
#